data_AF-A0A1G6YMU4-F1
#
_entry.id   AF-A0A1G6YMU4-F1
#
_cell.length_a   1.000
_cell.length_b   1.000
_cell.length_c   1.000
_cell.angle_alpha   90.00
_cell.angle_beta   90.00
_cell.angle_gamma   90.00
#
_symmetry.space_group_name_H-M   'P 1'
#
loop_
_entity.id
_entity.type
_entity.pdbx_description
1 polymer ?
#
loop_
_entity_poly.entity_id
_entity_poly.type
_entity_poly.pdbx_seq_one_letter_code
_entity_poly.pdbx_strand_id
1 'polypeptide(L)'
;MEEADRVLALPAPGLLLQATRADGIVRLHNHGSHHVRPHQAESAAEDDPHYGRQAYSTRTGPTATGNVADNHLSVVVGGRPSVRRRVHPLGAGHGDGWGWAASWHRPVFAGGPPMVPGLRVESVTVARGRHELRVHRVVGAPDGSLVTHTGWATGPDEPLVSSLHGLHGWDEPVAGLIRAPQGTAFTRWARVPRLGGRSHGTSVHVALASLTTEPGPGSPAEAVREVRVDGGRTVEVVWAGSGARTRIAFDPVEVGHTVR
;
A
#
# COMPACT_ATOMS: atom_id res chain seq x y z
N MET A 1 -20.65 6.71 -14.55
CA MET A 1 -20.88 7.30 -13.21
C MET A 1 -21.21 6.14 -12.30
N GLU A 2 -20.49 6.00 -11.20
CA GLU A 2 -20.71 4.89 -10.25
C GLU A 2 -22.04 5.09 -9.51
N GLU A 3 -22.83 4.03 -9.38
CA GLU A 3 -24.15 4.10 -8.72
C GLU A 3 -24.05 4.00 -7.19
N ALA A 4 -23.02 3.32 -6.70
CA ALA A 4 -22.70 3.15 -5.28
C ALA A 4 -21.20 2.88 -5.15
N ASP A 5 -20.67 2.98 -3.93
CA ASP A 5 -19.32 2.48 -3.66
C ASP A 5 -19.29 0.97 -3.95
N ARG A 6 -18.24 0.51 -4.65
CA ARG A 6 -18.07 -0.89 -5.01
C ARG A 6 -16.67 -1.35 -4.64
N VAL A 7 -16.60 -2.55 -4.07
CA VAL A 7 -15.34 -3.26 -3.87
C VAL A 7 -15.49 -4.65 -4.47
N LEU A 8 -14.59 -5.03 -5.38
CA LEU A 8 -14.61 -6.31 -6.07
C LEU A 8 -13.24 -6.95 -6.00
N ALA A 9 -13.15 -8.07 -5.29
CA ALA A 9 -11.95 -8.91 -5.31
C ALA A 9 -11.94 -9.79 -6.57
N LEU A 10 -10.76 -9.93 -7.17
CA LEU A 10 -10.47 -10.84 -8.26
C LEU A 10 -9.37 -11.81 -7.77
N PRO A 11 -9.75 -12.92 -7.10
CA PRO A 11 -8.78 -13.77 -6.41
C PRO A 11 -7.76 -14.43 -7.35
N ALA A 12 -8.21 -14.92 -8.51
CA ALA A 12 -7.34 -15.61 -9.46
C ALA A 12 -6.15 -14.74 -9.94
N PRO A 13 -6.34 -13.47 -10.36
CA PRO A 13 -5.22 -12.58 -10.67
C PRO A 13 -4.61 -11.88 -9.45
N GLY A 14 -5.13 -12.08 -8.23
CA GLY A 14 -4.65 -11.41 -7.02
C GLY A 14 -4.88 -9.90 -7.04
N LEU A 15 -6.05 -9.44 -7.47
CA LEU A 15 -6.37 -8.02 -7.61
C LEU A 15 -7.59 -7.63 -6.76
N LEU A 16 -7.67 -6.36 -6.38
CA LEU A 16 -8.85 -5.76 -5.74
C LEU A 16 -9.20 -4.46 -6.44
N LEU A 17 -10.45 -4.34 -6.89
CA LEU A 17 -11.01 -3.10 -7.43
C LEU A 17 -11.79 -2.37 -6.35
N GLN A 18 -11.61 -1.06 -6.26
CA GLN A 18 -12.32 -0.17 -5.34
C GLN A 18 -12.80 1.05 -6.12
N ALA A 19 -14.10 1.20 -6.26
CA ALA A 19 -14.74 2.34 -6.91
C ALA A 19 -15.54 3.15 -5.88
N THR A 20 -15.42 4.48 -5.96
CA THR A 20 -16.12 5.41 -5.07
C THR A 20 -17.15 6.22 -5.85
N ARG A 21 -18.39 6.24 -5.36
CA ARG A 21 -19.50 6.97 -5.99
C ARG A 21 -19.25 8.47 -6.01
N ALA A 22 -18.74 9.00 -4.90
CA ALA A 22 -18.64 10.45 -4.68
C ALA A 22 -17.76 11.17 -5.71
N ASP A 23 -16.74 10.49 -6.23
CA ASP A 23 -15.73 11.06 -7.12
C ASP A 23 -15.51 10.26 -8.42
N GLY A 24 -16.14 9.08 -8.55
CA GLY A 24 -16.01 8.19 -9.71
C GLY A 24 -14.61 7.59 -9.87
N ILE A 25 -13.74 7.68 -8.85
CA ILE A 25 -12.38 7.13 -8.93
C ILE A 25 -12.45 5.61 -8.76
N VAL A 26 -11.79 4.89 -9.68
CA VAL A 26 -11.55 3.46 -9.56
C VAL A 26 -10.08 3.24 -9.24
N ARG A 27 -9.82 2.45 -8.21
CA ARG A 27 -8.49 2.05 -7.74
C ARG A 27 -8.34 0.55 -7.93
N LEU A 28 -7.21 0.15 -8.48
CA LEU A 28 -6.78 -1.24 -8.63
C LEU A 28 -5.63 -1.48 -7.64
N HIS A 29 -5.83 -2.37 -6.68
CA HIS A 29 -4.78 -2.83 -5.78
C HIS A 29 -4.14 -4.10 -6.33
N ASN A 30 -2.85 -4.04 -6.61
CA ASN A 30 -2.09 -5.08 -7.28
C ASN A 30 -1.37 -5.99 -6.28
N HIS A 31 -1.91 -7.19 -6.08
CA HIS A 31 -1.35 -8.23 -5.22
C HIS A 31 -1.02 -9.53 -5.99
N GLY A 32 -0.96 -9.48 -7.33
CA GLY A 32 -0.66 -10.67 -8.13
C GLY A 32 -0.07 -10.44 -9.51
N SER A 33 -0.19 -9.24 -10.09
CA SER A 33 0.38 -8.94 -11.39
C SER A 33 1.84 -8.49 -11.28
N HIS A 34 2.71 -9.16 -12.04
CA HIS A 34 4.11 -8.80 -12.26
C HIS A 34 4.54 -9.24 -13.66
N HIS A 35 5.59 -8.63 -14.23
CA HIS A 35 6.12 -9.02 -15.55
C HIS A 35 7.36 -9.94 -15.50
N VAL A 36 7.79 -10.38 -14.30
CA VAL A 36 8.96 -11.26 -14.16
C VAL A 36 8.65 -12.68 -14.65
N ARG A 37 9.34 -13.14 -15.69
CA ARG A 37 9.14 -14.50 -16.25
C ARG A 37 9.53 -15.59 -15.25
N PRO A 38 8.96 -16.80 -15.30
CA PRO A 38 9.26 -17.85 -14.32
C PRO A 38 10.74 -18.23 -14.19
N HIS A 39 11.50 -18.16 -15.30
CA HIS A 39 12.93 -18.48 -15.36
C HIS A 39 13.84 -17.26 -15.17
N GLN A 40 13.29 -16.05 -15.06
CA GLN A 40 14.06 -14.82 -14.98
C GLN A 40 14.44 -14.54 -13.52
N ALA A 41 15.73 -14.33 -13.29
CA ALA A 41 16.25 -13.83 -12.03
C ALA A 41 15.79 -12.39 -11.80
N GLU A 42 15.58 -12.00 -10.55
CA GLU A 42 15.10 -10.67 -10.22
C GLU A 42 16.26 -9.67 -10.12
N SER A 43 16.14 -8.54 -10.81
CA SER A 43 17.04 -7.40 -10.68
C SER A 43 16.25 -6.13 -10.36
N ALA A 44 16.81 -5.28 -9.49
CA ALA A 44 16.23 -3.98 -9.21
C ALA A 44 16.29 -3.01 -10.41
N ALA A 45 17.27 -3.20 -11.30
CA ALA A 45 17.43 -2.37 -12.50
C ALA A 45 16.28 -2.54 -13.51
N GLU A 46 15.53 -3.64 -13.39
CA GLU A 46 14.38 -3.93 -14.24
C GLU A 46 13.06 -3.45 -13.63
N ASP A 47 13.07 -2.73 -12.50
CA ASP A 47 11.85 -2.18 -11.88
C ASP A 47 10.98 -1.48 -12.93
N ASP A 48 9.69 -1.82 -12.94
CA ASP A 48 8.72 -1.26 -13.86
C ASP A 48 7.60 -0.64 -13.03
N PRO A 49 7.41 0.69 -13.06
CA PRO A 49 6.30 1.36 -12.38
C PRO A 49 4.92 0.80 -12.76
N HIS A 50 4.76 0.18 -13.92
CA HIS A 50 3.48 -0.41 -14.36
C HIS A 50 3.17 -1.77 -13.72
N TYR A 51 4.11 -2.36 -12.97
CA TYR A 51 3.89 -3.61 -12.24
C TYR A 51 4.32 -3.56 -10.77
N GLY A 52 5.37 -2.81 -10.43
CA GLY A 52 6.00 -2.81 -9.12
C GLY A 52 5.20 -2.08 -8.02
N ARG A 53 4.18 -1.31 -8.39
CA ARG A 53 3.38 -0.50 -7.45
C ARG A 53 2.26 -1.34 -6.82
N GLN A 54 1.86 -0.98 -5.60
CA GLN A 54 0.79 -1.67 -4.88
C GLN A 54 -0.60 -1.27 -5.37
N ALA A 55 -0.74 -0.07 -5.96
CA ALA A 55 -2.02 0.43 -6.40
C ALA A 55 -1.89 1.35 -7.63
N TYR A 56 -2.94 1.36 -8.45
CA TYR A 56 -3.14 2.20 -9.63
C TYR A 56 -4.55 2.79 -9.62
N SER A 57 -4.80 3.91 -10.29
CA SER A 57 -6.15 4.48 -10.37
C SER A 57 -6.45 5.12 -11.71
N THR A 58 -7.72 5.39 -11.96
CA THR A 58 -8.19 6.09 -13.16
C THR A 58 -7.87 7.59 -13.18
N ARG A 59 -7.32 8.13 -12.09
CA ARG A 59 -7.06 9.57 -11.92
C ARG A 59 -5.61 9.91 -11.57
N THR A 60 -4.75 8.91 -11.40
CA THR A 60 -3.32 9.12 -11.15
C THR A 60 -2.51 8.16 -12.00
N GLY A 61 -1.23 8.47 -12.22
CA GLY A 61 -0.30 7.58 -12.91
C GLY A 61 0.91 7.32 -12.04
N PRO A 62 1.64 6.20 -12.24
CA PRO A 62 2.89 5.97 -11.57
C PRO A 62 3.87 7.13 -11.81
N THR A 63 4.66 7.46 -10.80
CA THR A 63 5.73 8.45 -10.95
C THR A 63 6.79 7.95 -11.93
N ALA A 64 7.32 8.85 -12.76
CA ALA A 64 8.38 8.53 -13.70
C ALA A 64 9.64 7.94 -13.01
N THR A 65 10.37 7.07 -13.72
CA THR A 65 11.63 6.49 -13.23
C THR A 65 12.62 7.58 -12.79
N GLY A 66 13.28 7.38 -11.65
CA GLY A 66 14.17 8.36 -11.02
C GLY A 66 13.48 9.26 -9.99
N ASN A 67 12.14 9.31 -9.96
CA ASN A 67 11.39 9.88 -8.83
C ASN A 67 11.26 8.89 -7.67
N VAL A 68 10.82 9.42 -6.52
CA VAL A 68 10.21 8.60 -5.47
C VAL A 68 9.05 7.80 -6.06
N ALA A 69 9.06 6.48 -5.89
CA ALA A 69 7.96 5.62 -6.31
C ALA A 69 6.71 5.92 -5.47
N ASP A 70 5.59 6.18 -6.11
CA ASP A 70 4.25 6.20 -5.48
C ASP A 70 3.80 4.79 -5.08
N ASN A 71 2.79 4.67 -4.21
CA ASN A 71 2.16 3.40 -3.83
C ASN A 71 3.15 2.23 -3.60
N HIS A 72 4.28 2.51 -2.96
CA HIS A 72 5.40 1.57 -2.83
C HIS A 72 5.75 1.38 -1.36
N LEU A 73 6.13 0.15 -1.00
CA LEU A 73 6.79 -0.13 0.27
C LEU A 73 8.21 -0.55 -0.04
N SER A 74 9.18 0.18 0.52
CA SER A 74 10.60 -0.12 0.38
C SER A 74 11.19 -0.47 1.74
N VAL A 75 11.86 -1.61 1.84
CA VAL A 75 12.77 -1.89 2.95
C VAL A 75 14.13 -1.31 2.58
N VAL A 76 14.76 -0.59 3.51
CA VAL A 76 16.06 0.05 3.30
C VAL A 76 17.09 -0.63 4.19
N VAL A 77 18.11 -1.22 3.58
CA VAL A 77 19.18 -1.95 4.29
C VAL A 77 20.52 -1.30 3.99
N GLY A 78 21.20 -0.80 5.03
CA GLY A 78 22.47 -0.08 4.87
C GLY A 78 22.36 1.09 3.90
N GLY A 79 21.26 1.86 4.00
CA GLY A 79 21.00 3.02 3.14
C GLY A 79 20.49 2.69 1.72
N ARG A 80 20.37 1.41 1.35
CA ARG A 80 19.91 1.00 0.01
C ARG A 80 18.43 0.63 0.03
N PRO A 81 17.57 1.34 -0.73
CA PRO A 81 16.15 1.00 -0.82
C PRO A 81 15.93 -0.22 -1.72
N SER A 82 14.96 -1.05 -1.36
CA SER A 82 14.48 -2.15 -2.18
C SER A 82 13.36 -1.75 -3.14
N VAL A 83 13.21 -2.51 -4.21
CA VAL A 83 12.04 -2.51 -5.10
C VAL A 83 11.22 -3.77 -4.95
N ARG A 84 9.98 -3.74 -5.45
CA ARG A 84 9.04 -4.85 -5.46
C ARG A 84 8.95 -5.42 -6.87
N ARG A 85 9.39 -6.67 -7.03
CA ARG A 85 9.49 -7.35 -8.33
C ARG A 85 8.45 -8.47 -8.42
N ARG A 86 8.82 -9.73 -8.18
CA ARG A 86 7.89 -10.85 -8.17
C ARG A 86 6.98 -10.77 -6.94
N VAL A 87 5.70 -11.04 -7.18
CA VAL A 87 4.65 -10.97 -6.19
C VAL A 87 3.94 -12.32 -6.15
N HIS A 88 3.65 -12.79 -4.96
CA HIS A 88 2.97 -14.05 -4.74
C HIS A 88 1.65 -13.79 -4.00
N PRO A 89 0.49 -13.97 -4.66
CA PRO A 89 -0.81 -13.80 -4.02
C PRO A 89 -0.94 -14.66 -2.75
N LEU A 90 -1.53 -14.07 -1.72
CA LEU A 90 -1.90 -14.73 -0.46
C LEU A 90 -3.42 -14.85 -0.29
N GLY A 91 -4.18 -14.32 -1.24
CA GLY A 91 -5.64 -14.36 -1.26
C GLY A 91 -6.24 -12.99 -1.57
N ALA A 92 -7.52 -13.01 -1.92
CA ALA A 92 -8.36 -11.84 -2.01
C ALA A 92 -9.81 -12.24 -1.74
N GLY A 93 -10.60 -11.32 -1.19
CA GLY A 93 -12.00 -11.54 -0.87
C GLY A 93 -12.74 -10.23 -0.70
N HIS A 94 -14.06 -10.26 -0.74
CA HIS A 94 -14.87 -9.07 -0.50
C HIS A 94 -16.19 -9.43 0.17
N GLY A 95 -16.83 -8.44 0.78
CA GLY A 95 -18.18 -8.50 1.31
C GLY A 95 -18.94 -7.23 0.94
N ASP A 96 -20.01 -6.92 1.67
CA ASP A 96 -20.83 -5.76 1.38
C ASP A 96 -20.09 -4.44 1.70
N GLY A 97 -19.71 -3.69 0.66
CA GLY A 97 -19.04 -2.39 0.78
C GLY A 97 -17.57 -2.44 1.23
N TRP A 98 -16.96 -3.62 1.33
CA TRP A 98 -15.55 -3.78 1.71
C TRP A 98 -14.90 -4.96 1.00
N GLY A 99 -13.56 -4.98 0.97
CA GLY A 99 -12.82 -6.14 0.48
C GLY A 99 -11.33 -6.02 0.73
N TRP A 100 -10.61 -7.07 0.37
CA TRP A 100 -9.19 -7.20 0.65
C TRP A 100 -8.44 -7.97 -0.44
N ALA A 101 -7.15 -7.69 -0.55
CA ALA A 101 -6.19 -8.51 -1.28
C ALA A 101 -4.87 -8.54 -0.55
N ALA A 102 -4.15 -9.66 -0.67
CA ALA A 102 -2.89 -9.86 0.01
C ALA A 102 -1.86 -10.54 -0.89
N SER A 103 -0.59 -10.25 -0.63
CA SER A 103 0.53 -10.86 -1.32
C SER A 103 1.80 -10.81 -0.50
N TRP A 104 2.78 -11.64 -0.82
CA TRP A 104 4.15 -11.42 -0.37
C TRP A 104 5.12 -11.19 -1.52
N HIS A 105 6.26 -10.57 -1.20
CA HIS A 105 7.40 -10.47 -2.09
C HIS A 105 8.71 -10.51 -1.30
N ARG A 106 9.82 -10.74 -2.01
CA ARG A 106 11.17 -10.54 -1.50
C ARG A 106 11.67 -9.17 -1.93
N PRO A 107 12.10 -8.30 -1.01
CA PRO A 107 12.76 -7.04 -1.36
C PRO A 107 13.99 -7.28 -2.25
N VAL A 108 14.06 -6.60 -3.39
CA VAL A 108 15.19 -6.68 -4.34
C VAL A 108 15.97 -5.37 -4.29
N PHE A 109 17.29 -5.43 -4.10
CA PHE A 109 18.13 -4.26 -3.91
C PHE A 109 19.00 -3.95 -5.12
N ALA A 110 19.25 -2.66 -5.37
CA ALA A 110 20.23 -2.23 -6.36
C ALA A 110 21.64 -2.27 -5.77
N GLY A 111 22.54 -3.07 -6.36
CA GLY A 111 23.94 -3.21 -5.95
C GLY A 111 24.15 -4.02 -4.65
N GLY A 112 25.28 -4.74 -4.56
CA GLY A 112 25.55 -5.72 -3.51
C GLY A 112 24.73 -7.02 -3.68
N PRO A 113 24.59 -7.85 -2.64
CA PRO A 113 23.75 -9.05 -2.72
C PRO A 113 22.32 -8.66 -3.12
N PRO A 114 21.73 -9.30 -4.15
CA PRO A 114 20.43 -8.90 -4.70
C PRO A 114 19.28 -9.13 -3.71
N MET A 115 19.51 -9.95 -2.67
CA MET A 115 18.55 -10.31 -1.64
C MET A 115 19.23 -10.42 -0.28
N VAL A 116 18.45 -10.20 0.77
CA VAL A 116 18.81 -10.52 2.15
C VAL A 116 18.13 -11.84 2.52
N PRO A 117 18.87 -12.88 2.94
CA PRO A 117 18.28 -14.16 3.34
C PRO A 117 17.21 -13.98 4.43
N GLY A 118 16.07 -14.64 4.27
CA GLY A 118 14.95 -14.56 5.22
C GLY A 118 14.11 -13.28 5.14
N LEU A 119 14.57 -12.23 4.44
CA LEU A 119 13.82 -11.00 4.29
C LEU A 119 12.62 -11.19 3.36
N ARG A 120 11.43 -10.92 3.88
CA ARG A 120 10.15 -11.00 3.17
C ARG A 120 9.22 -9.87 3.64
N VAL A 121 8.40 -9.39 2.72
CA VAL A 121 7.31 -8.47 3.04
C VAL A 121 6.00 -9.12 2.65
N GLU A 122 5.07 -9.18 3.60
CA GLU A 122 3.67 -9.54 3.38
C GLU A 122 2.84 -8.28 3.44
N SER A 123 2.03 -8.04 2.41
CA SER A 123 1.20 -6.84 2.28
C SER A 123 -0.26 -7.25 2.18
N VAL A 124 -1.12 -6.60 2.97
CA VAL A 124 -2.57 -6.72 2.92
C VAL A 124 -3.16 -5.33 2.70
N THR A 125 -4.03 -5.20 1.72
CA THR A 125 -4.86 -3.99 1.53
C THR A 125 -6.30 -4.35 1.85
N VAL A 126 -6.95 -3.56 2.70
CA VAL A 126 -8.40 -3.61 2.94
C VAL A 126 -9.04 -2.30 2.48
N ALA A 127 -9.96 -2.38 1.53
CA ALA A 127 -10.68 -1.23 0.98
C ALA A 127 -12.08 -1.11 1.58
N ARG A 128 -12.48 0.11 1.95
CA ARG A 128 -13.84 0.45 2.40
C ARG A 128 -14.13 1.93 2.12
N GLY A 129 -15.16 2.20 1.31
CA GLY A 129 -15.42 3.55 0.80
C GLY A 129 -14.18 4.11 0.09
N ARG A 130 -13.74 5.32 0.45
CA ARG A 130 -12.48 5.91 -0.05
C ARG A 130 -11.21 5.43 0.66
N HIS A 131 -11.35 4.72 1.79
CA HIS A 131 -10.21 4.38 2.64
C HIS A 131 -9.56 3.06 2.23
N GLU A 132 -8.24 3.05 2.31
CA GLU A 132 -7.37 1.92 2.03
C GLU A 132 -6.51 1.65 3.27
N LEU A 133 -6.87 0.63 4.04
CA LEU A 133 -6.02 0.15 5.14
C LEU A 133 -4.90 -0.70 4.54
N ARG A 134 -3.68 -0.19 4.58
CA ARG A 134 -2.49 -0.85 4.04
C ARG A 134 -1.64 -1.36 5.20
N VAL A 135 -1.49 -2.68 5.27
CA VAL A 135 -0.76 -3.38 6.33
C VAL A 135 0.42 -4.12 5.74
N HIS A 136 1.61 -3.90 6.28
CA HIS A 136 2.84 -4.55 5.85
C HIS A 136 3.52 -5.25 7.03
N ARG A 137 3.66 -6.57 6.94
CA ARG A 137 4.50 -7.36 7.84
C ARG A 137 5.84 -7.59 7.17
N VAL A 138 6.88 -6.98 7.71
CA VAL A 138 8.27 -7.22 7.30
C VAL A 138 8.84 -8.30 8.21
N VAL A 139 9.37 -9.38 7.62
CA VAL A 139 9.96 -10.53 8.31
C VAL A 139 11.43 -10.62 7.93
N GLY A 140 12.31 -10.87 8.90
CA GLY A 140 13.74 -11.05 8.65
C GLY A 140 14.51 -9.77 8.30
N ALA A 141 14.04 -8.60 8.77
CA ALA A 141 14.76 -7.34 8.56
C ALA A 141 16.05 -7.30 9.40
N PRO A 142 17.23 -7.05 8.79
CA PRO A 142 18.46 -6.83 9.56
C PRO A 142 18.37 -5.64 10.51
N ASP A 143 19.18 -5.64 11.56
CA ASP A 143 19.35 -4.51 12.47
C ASP A 143 19.68 -3.23 11.71
N GLY A 144 19.07 -2.12 12.16
CA GLY A 144 19.23 -0.82 11.52
C GLY A 144 18.49 -0.65 10.19
N SER A 145 17.66 -1.62 9.78
CA SER A 145 16.81 -1.45 8.60
C SER A 145 15.75 -0.39 8.82
N LEU A 146 15.41 0.31 7.74
CA LEU A 146 14.27 1.23 7.70
C LEU A 146 13.20 0.69 6.76
N VAL A 147 12.00 1.24 6.86
CA VAL A 147 10.92 1.03 5.92
C VAL A 147 10.34 2.37 5.51
N THR A 148 9.93 2.47 4.25
CA THR A 148 9.23 3.64 3.73
C THR A 148 8.00 3.20 3.00
N HIS A 149 6.89 3.92 3.17
CA HIS A 149 5.66 3.69 2.41
C HIS A 149 5.18 4.98 1.77
N THR A 150 4.73 4.90 0.52
CA THR A 150 4.26 6.06 -0.24
C THR A 150 2.80 5.93 -0.66
N GLY A 151 2.13 7.09 -0.70
CA GLY A 151 0.75 7.23 -1.14
C GLY A 151 0.64 7.50 -2.64
N TRP A 152 -0.49 8.06 -3.04
CA TRP A 152 -0.76 8.45 -4.42
C TRP A 152 0.03 9.70 -4.82
N ALA A 153 0.52 9.73 -6.06
CA ALA A 153 1.15 10.90 -6.65
C ALA A 153 0.08 11.83 -7.23
N THR A 154 -0.03 13.06 -6.72
CA THR A 154 -0.99 14.06 -7.21
C THR A 154 -0.29 15.36 -7.63
N GLY A 155 -0.80 15.97 -8.70
CA GLY A 155 -0.34 17.27 -9.17
C GLY A 155 -0.93 18.43 -8.36
N PRO A 156 -0.28 19.61 -8.34
CA PRO A 156 -0.82 20.81 -7.68
C PRO A 156 -2.08 21.39 -8.36
N ASP A 157 -2.24 21.13 -9.66
CA ASP A 157 -3.27 21.74 -10.52
C ASP A 157 -4.52 20.86 -10.62
N GLU A 158 -4.53 19.72 -9.92
CA GLU A 158 -5.63 18.76 -9.91
C GLU A 158 -6.39 18.85 -8.59
N PRO A 159 -7.73 18.67 -8.58
CA PRO A 159 -8.52 18.68 -7.35
C PRO A 159 -8.33 17.42 -6.49
N LEU A 160 -7.33 16.59 -6.79
CA LEU A 160 -7.08 15.32 -6.10
C LEU A 160 -6.37 15.55 -4.77
N VAL A 161 -6.98 15.06 -3.71
CA VAL A 161 -6.39 14.99 -2.38
C VAL A 161 -5.89 13.57 -2.15
N SER A 162 -4.57 13.39 -2.10
CA SER A 162 -3.93 12.18 -1.60
C SER A 162 -3.52 12.35 -0.15
N SER A 163 -3.96 11.43 0.70
CA SER A 163 -3.58 11.39 2.10
C SER A 163 -3.03 10.02 2.48
N LEU A 164 -2.04 10.03 3.37
CA LEU A 164 -1.42 8.83 3.93
C LEU A 164 -1.12 9.09 5.40
N HIS A 165 -1.69 8.27 6.27
CA HIS A 165 -1.55 8.40 7.71
C HIS A 165 -1.05 7.09 8.31
N GLY A 166 0.05 7.16 9.05
CA GLY A 166 0.61 6.04 9.80
C GLY A 166 -0.20 5.80 11.08
N LEU A 167 -0.67 4.56 11.24
CA LEU A 167 -1.45 4.13 12.40
C LEU A 167 -0.60 3.32 13.41
N HIS A 168 0.37 2.55 12.92
CA HIS A 168 1.27 1.74 13.75
C HIS A 168 2.58 1.45 12.99
N GLY A 169 3.71 1.40 13.70
CA GLY A 169 5.02 1.02 13.15
C GLY A 169 5.82 2.15 12.46
N TRP A 170 5.25 3.34 12.34
CA TRP A 170 5.88 4.50 11.70
C TRP A 170 6.48 5.46 12.72
N ASP A 171 7.59 6.12 12.35
CA ASP A 171 8.29 7.08 13.22
C ASP A 171 7.45 8.37 13.42
N GLU A 172 6.74 8.81 12.37
CA GLU A 172 5.74 9.87 12.45
C GLU A 172 4.42 9.43 11.81
N PRO A 173 3.27 9.78 12.41
CA PRO A 173 1.96 9.36 11.90
C PRO A 173 1.51 10.18 10.69
N VAL A 174 1.98 11.41 10.50
CA VAL A 174 1.65 12.23 9.33
C VAL A 174 2.75 12.08 8.29
N ALA A 175 2.37 11.72 7.07
CA ALA A 175 3.32 11.58 5.98
C ALA A 175 3.92 12.94 5.59
N GLY A 176 5.25 12.98 5.41
CA GLY A 176 5.91 14.07 4.71
C GLY A 176 5.57 14.06 3.23
N LEU A 177 5.59 15.23 2.57
CA LEU A 177 5.35 15.33 1.12
C LEU A 177 6.68 15.40 0.36
N ILE A 178 6.91 14.41 -0.51
CA ILE A 178 8.09 14.38 -1.38
C ILE A 178 7.71 14.83 -2.78
N ARG A 179 8.55 15.65 -3.41
CA ARG A 179 8.34 16.10 -4.78
C ARG A 179 8.82 15.03 -5.77
N ALA A 180 8.02 14.78 -6.79
CA ALA A 180 8.37 14.00 -7.97
C ALA A 180 8.46 14.95 -9.18
N PRO A 181 9.61 15.60 -9.44
CA PRO A 181 9.74 16.67 -10.43
C PRO A 181 9.42 16.26 -11.88
N GLN A 182 9.62 14.99 -12.26
CA GLN A 182 9.24 14.48 -13.59
C GLN A 182 7.79 14.01 -13.67
N GLY A 183 7.02 14.15 -12.59
CA GLY A 183 5.57 13.95 -12.60
C GLY A 183 5.11 12.53 -12.94
N THR A 184 3.94 12.49 -13.57
CA THR A 184 3.21 11.28 -14.00
C THR A 184 2.60 11.53 -15.38
N ALA A 185 1.85 10.57 -15.92
CA ALA A 185 1.06 10.80 -17.15
C ALA A 185 -0.04 11.88 -16.99
N PHE A 186 -0.43 12.22 -15.77
CA PHE A 186 -1.53 13.16 -15.48
C PHE A 186 -1.04 14.58 -15.16
N THR A 187 0.21 14.70 -14.68
CA THR A 187 0.75 15.99 -14.24
C THR A 187 2.24 16.10 -14.50
N ARG A 188 2.70 17.32 -14.80
CA ARG A 188 4.12 17.60 -15.11
C ARG A 188 5.04 17.41 -13.90
N TRP A 189 4.53 17.62 -12.69
CA TRP A 189 5.24 17.35 -11.44
C TRP A 189 4.23 16.98 -10.37
N ALA A 190 4.60 16.07 -9.48
CA ALA A 190 3.70 15.56 -8.46
C ALA A 190 4.25 15.74 -7.04
N ARG A 191 3.37 15.59 -6.06
CA ARG A 191 3.68 15.39 -4.64
C ARG A 191 3.23 14.00 -4.24
N VAL A 192 4.06 13.35 -3.44
CA VAL A 192 3.84 11.97 -2.97
C VAL A 192 3.95 11.96 -1.44
N PRO A 193 2.87 11.65 -0.72
CA PRO A 193 2.95 11.41 0.72
C PRO A 193 3.86 10.23 1.01
N ARG A 194 4.76 10.36 1.99
CA ARG A 194 5.70 9.33 2.41
C ARG A 194 5.75 9.20 3.93
N LEU A 195 5.60 7.97 4.40
CA LEU A 195 5.91 7.55 5.76
C LEU A 195 7.32 6.93 5.82
N GLY A 196 7.96 7.07 6.97
CA GLY A 196 9.21 6.41 7.34
C GLY A 196 9.06 5.72 8.69
N GLY A 197 9.73 4.59 8.86
CA GLY A 197 9.72 3.83 10.10
C GLY A 197 10.94 2.92 10.21
N ARG A 198 11.16 2.37 11.41
CA ARG A 198 12.21 1.38 11.65
C ARG A 198 11.70 -0.03 11.46
N SER A 199 12.58 -0.93 11.03
CA SER A 199 12.26 -2.35 10.91
C SER A 199 13.43 -3.20 11.39
N HIS A 200 13.13 -4.22 12.19
CA HIS A 200 14.11 -5.18 12.69
C HIS A 200 13.39 -6.50 12.99
N GLY A 201 14.02 -7.63 12.66
CA GLY A 201 13.44 -8.95 12.84
C GLY A 201 12.08 -9.04 12.15
N THR A 202 11.01 -9.19 12.92
CA THR A 202 9.63 -9.08 12.43
C THR A 202 8.99 -7.80 12.94
N SER A 203 8.44 -6.98 12.03
CA SER A 203 7.75 -5.74 12.35
C SER A 203 6.49 -5.59 11.50
N VAL A 204 5.45 -4.95 12.06
CA VAL A 204 4.20 -4.65 11.35
C VAL A 204 4.03 -3.15 11.24
N HIS A 205 3.59 -2.71 10.06
CA HIS A 205 3.39 -1.33 9.69
C HIS A 205 1.98 -1.16 9.15
N VAL A 206 1.19 -0.29 9.77
CA VAL A 206 -0.23 -0.07 9.45
C VAL A 206 -0.42 1.38 9.04
N ALA A 207 -0.99 1.62 7.86
CA ALA A 207 -1.30 2.95 7.39
C ALA A 207 -2.72 3.01 6.80
N LEU A 208 -3.34 4.18 6.85
CA LEU A 208 -4.56 4.49 6.13
C LEU A 208 -4.25 5.46 5.00
N ALA A 209 -4.51 5.02 3.77
CA ALA A 209 -4.45 5.87 2.59
C ALA A 209 -5.85 6.25 2.11
N SER A 210 -5.95 7.39 1.44
CA SER A 210 -7.14 7.80 0.70
C SER A 210 -6.71 8.65 -0.48
N LEU A 211 -7.45 8.52 -1.58
CA LEU A 211 -7.41 9.41 -2.73
C LEU A 211 -8.84 9.91 -2.94
N THR A 212 -9.08 11.19 -3.20
CA THR A 212 -10.45 11.69 -3.45
C THR A 212 -10.40 13.03 -4.18
N THR A 213 -11.50 13.40 -4.84
CA THR A 213 -11.72 14.79 -5.30
C THR A 213 -12.64 15.58 -4.37
N GLU A 214 -13.12 14.99 -3.27
CA GLU A 214 -13.96 15.70 -2.30
C GLU A 214 -13.16 16.83 -1.64
N PRO A 215 -13.69 18.07 -1.59
CA PRO A 215 -13.02 19.17 -0.92
C PRO A 215 -13.00 18.95 0.60
N GLY A 216 -11.85 19.20 1.23
CA GLY A 216 -11.69 19.09 2.69
C GLY A 216 -12.07 17.71 3.25
N PRO A 217 -11.47 16.60 2.79
CA PRO A 217 -11.93 15.24 3.10
C PRO A 217 -11.69 14.77 4.56
N GLY A 218 -11.33 15.68 5.47
CA GLY A 218 -10.95 15.38 6.85
C GLY A 218 -9.60 14.67 6.96
N SER A 219 -9.18 14.39 8.19
CA SER A 219 -7.96 13.62 8.42
C SER A 219 -8.27 12.12 8.33
N PRO A 220 -7.47 11.30 7.61
CA PRO A 220 -7.64 9.84 7.62
C PRO A 220 -7.61 9.24 9.03
N ALA A 221 -6.93 9.89 9.98
CA ALA A 221 -6.91 9.46 11.38
C ALA A 221 -8.32 9.36 11.99
N GLU A 222 -9.24 10.24 11.58
CA GLU A 222 -10.60 10.30 12.12
C GLU A 222 -11.46 9.10 11.69
N ALA A 223 -11.05 8.36 10.65
CA ALA A 223 -11.74 7.17 10.19
C ALA A 223 -11.45 5.93 11.05
N VAL A 224 -10.43 5.97 11.91
CA VAL A 224 -9.99 4.85 12.74
C VAL A 224 -10.03 5.24 14.22
N ARG A 225 -10.81 4.51 15.00
CA ARG A 225 -10.93 4.71 16.45
C ARG A 225 -9.80 4.05 17.22
N GLU A 226 -9.39 2.86 16.78
CA GLU A 226 -8.41 2.04 17.51
C GLU A 226 -7.67 1.10 16.56
N VAL A 227 -6.38 0.89 16.84
CA VAL A 227 -5.55 -0.13 16.20
C VAL A 227 -4.86 -0.97 17.28
N ARG A 228 -4.99 -2.28 17.20
CA ARG A 228 -4.28 -3.25 18.05
C ARG A 228 -3.43 -4.15 17.18
N VAL A 229 -2.17 -4.33 17.58
CA VAL A 229 -1.23 -5.21 16.90
C VAL A 229 -0.68 -6.20 17.94
N ASP A 230 -0.80 -7.49 17.67
CA ASP A 230 -0.35 -8.55 18.57
C ASP A 230 0.79 -9.35 17.92
N GLY A 231 1.99 -9.22 18.49
CA GLY A 231 3.16 -10.05 18.17
C GLY A 231 3.56 -10.13 16.70
N GLY A 232 3.12 -9.16 15.87
CA GLY A 232 3.26 -9.21 14.42
C GLY A 232 2.44 -10.32 13.73
N ARG A 233 1.50 -10.95 14.44
CA ARG A 233 0.63 -12.03 13.93
C ARG A 233 -0.76 -11.54 13.58
N THR A 234 -1.27 -10.56 14.31
CA THR A 234 -2.62 -10.04 14.07
C THR A 234 -2.66 -8.51 14.15
N VAL A 235 -3.52 -7.93 13.32
CA VAL A 235 -3.87 -6.51 13.33
C VAL A 235 -5.39 -6.40 13.42
N GLU A 236 -5.88 -5.68 14.41
CA GLU A 236 -7.29 -5.34 14.56
C GLU A 236 -7.45 -3.83 14.45
N VAL A 237 -8.39 -3.39 13.61
CA VAL A 237 -8.75 -1.99 13.41
C VAL A 237 -10.22 -1.81 13.71
N VAL A 238 -10.54 -0.87 14.59
CA VAL A 238 -11.91 -0.44 14.86
C VAL A 238 -12.17 0.86 14.10
N TRP A 239 -13.13 0.83 13.19
CA TRP A 239 -13.50 1.98 12.37
C TRP A 239 -14.36 2.95 13.16
N ALA A 240 -14.10 4.25 13.00
CA ALA A 240 -14.93 5.30 13.56
C ALA A 240 -16.34 5.31 12.92
N GLY A 241 -17.28 5.99 13.58
CA GLY A 241 -18.69 6.07 13.18
C GLY A 241 -19.45 4.75 13.40
N SER A 242 -19.23 3.77 12.53
CA SER A 242 -19.93 2.47 12.56
C SER A 242 -19.50 1.53 13.68
N GLY A 243 -18.28 1.70 14.24
CA GLY A 243 -17.71 0.74 15.18
C GLY A 243 -17.39 -0.63 14.56
N ALA A 244 -17.47 -0.75 13.23
CA ALA A 244 -17.09 -1.95 12.50
C ALA A 244 -15.63 -2.31 12.79
N ARG A 245 -15.30 -3.59 12.67
CA ARG A 245 -13.99 -4.12 13.01
C ARG A 245 -13.41 -4.89 11.83
N THR A 246 -12.18 -4.56 11.46
CA THR A 246 -11.38 -5.35 10.54
C THR A 246 -10.31 -6.09 11.32
N ARG A 247 -10.22 -7.41 11.14
CA ARG A 247 -9.15 -8.24 11.70
C ARG A 247 -8.35 -8.87 10.58
N ILE A 248 -7.03 -8.74 10.63
CA ILE A 248 -6.06 -9.35 9.73
C ILE A 248 -5.19 -10.28 10.56
N ALA A 249 -5.13 -11.54 10.20
CA ALA A 249 -4.14 -12.50 10.73
C ALA A 249 -3.09 -12.80 9.67
N PHE A 250 -1.89 -13.14 10.12
CA PHE A 250 -0.79 -13.68 9.33
C PHE A 250 -0.49 -15.12 9.77
N ASP A 251 0.00 -15.94 8.84
CA ASP A 251 0.35 -17.36 9.02
C ASP A 251 -0.82 -18.27 9.48
N PRO A 252 -1.87 -18.50 8.64
CA PRO A 252 -2.07 -18.00 7.27
C PRO A 252 -2.72 -16.61 7.23
N VAL A 253 -2.76 -16.00 6.04
CA VAL A 253 -3.49 -14.73 5.87
C VAL A 253 -4.99 -14.96 5.91
N GLU A 254 -5.64 -14.36 6.90
CA GLU A 254 -7.09 -14.34 7.03
C GLU A 254 -7.55 -12.91 7.30
N VAL A 255 -8.56 -12.45 6.58
CA VAL A 255 -9.10 -11.11 6.75
C VAL A 255 -10.60 -11.18 6.96
N GLY A 256 -11.05 -10.70 8.12
CA GLY A 256 -12.45 -10.61 8.50
C GLY A 256 -12.88 -9.17 8.71
N HIS A 257 -14.13 -8.88 8.38
CA HIS A 257 -14.78 -7.61 8.69
C HIS A 257 -16.16 -7.86 9.31
N THR A 258 -16.42 -7.26 10.45
CA THR A 258 -17.70 -7.37 11.16
C THR A 258 -18.28 -5.99 11.40
N VAL A 259 -19.53 -5.78 10.97
CA VAL A 259 -20.33 -4.61 11.32
C VAL A 259 -21.03 -4.92 12.64
N ARG A 260 -21.05 -3.95 13.57
CA ARG A 260 -21.81 -4.06 14.82
C ARG A 260 -23.29 -3.79 14.58
#